data_AF-A0A7T7HHP9-F1
#
_entry.id   AF-A0A7T7HHP9-F1
#
_cell.length_a   1.000
_cell.length_b   1.000
_cell.length_c   1.000
_cell.angle_alpha   90.00
_cell.angle_beta   90.00
_cell.angle_gamma   90.00
#
_symmetry.space_group_name_H-M   'P 1'
#
loop_
_entity.id
_entity.type
_entity.pdbx_description
1 polymer ?
#
loop_
_entity_poly.entity_id
_entity_poly.type
_entity_poly.pdbx_seq_one_letter_code
_entity_poly.pdbx_strand_id
1 'polypeptide(L)'
;MSIFEMMIWNRIERSLASGLDGAINEALENKIHELAPSVLSKRPNDHLTEGGWNLALIVAMQELWPDTPKSDAIAMLQDYVGAEYGDEGHEWTFSAARDLAREYVSEFGEVA
;
A
#
# COMPACT_ATOMS: atom_id res chain seq x y z
N MET A 1 -14.56 11.42 -7.79
CA MET A 1 -14.64 9.99 -7.46
C MET A 1 -15.96 9.48 -8.00
N SER A 2 -15.93 8.48 -8.87
CA SER A 2 -17.14 7.93 -9.50
C SER A 2 -17.82 6.92 -8.58
N ILE A 3 -19.11 6.67 -8.81
CA ILE A 3 -19.89 5.65 -8.09
C ILE A 3 -19.24 4.25 -8.21
N PHE A 4 -18.58 3.98 -9.33
CA PHE A 4 -17.88 2.72 -9.59
C PHE A 4 -16.62 2.58 -8.73
N GLU A 5 -15.82 3.64 -8.62
CA GLU A 5 -14.64 3.69 -7.74
C GLU A 5 -15.02 3.54 -6.26
N MET A 6 -16.12 4.19 -5.85
CA MET A 6 -16.64 4.09 -4.49
C MET A 6 -17.16 2.69 -4.17
N MET A 7 -17.77 2.00 -5.15
CA MET A 7 -18.24 0.62 -4.98
C MET A 7 -17.10 -0.38 -4.87
N ILE A 8 -16.01 -0.17 -5.62
CA ILE A 8 -14.80 -0.99 -5.51
C ILE A 8 -14.20 -0.79 -4.11
N TRP A 9 -14.02 0.45 -3.66
CA TRP A 9 -13.46 0.77 -2.35
C TRP A 9 -14.26 0.14 -1.19
N ASN A 10 -15.58 0.30 -1.21
CA ASN A 10 -16.47 -0.28 -0.18
C ASN A 10 -16.47 -1.82 -0.14
N ARG A 11 -16.08 -2.46 -1.25
CA ARG A 11 -15.99 -3.92 -1.35
C ARG A 11 -14.63 -4.41 -0.86
N ILE A 12 -13.57 -3.65 -1.12
CA ILE A 12 -12.23 -3.88 -0.58
C ILE A 12 -12.28 -3.83 0.95
N GLU A 13 -12.85 -2.77 1.53
CA GLU A 13 -12.98 -2.62 3.00
C GLU A 13 -13.75 -3.79 3.63
N ARG A 14 -14.83 -4.24 2.99
CA ARG A 14 -15.64 -5.36 3.48
C ARG A 14 -14.96 -6.73 3.33
N SER A 15 -14.19 -6.94 2.28
CA SER A 15 -13.43 -8.18 2.09
C SER A 15 -12.30 -8.30 3.13
N LEU A 16 -11.58 -7.20 3.36
CA LEU A 16 -10.57 -7.11 4.42
C LEU A 16 -11.18 -7.37 5.82
N ALA A 17 -12.43 -6.96 6.04
CA ALA A 17 -13.11 -7.14 7.32
C ALA A 17 -13.78 -8.53 7.53
N SER A 18 -14.01 -9.34 6.48
CA SER A 18 -14.93 -10.50 6.57
C SER A 18 -14.32 -11.88 6.35
N GLY A 19 -13.05 -11.99 5.94
CA GLY A 19 -12.33 -13.27 5.90
C GLY A 19 -13.08 -14.41 5.18
N LEU A 20 -13.71 -14.13 4.03
CA LEU A 20 -14.57 -15.06 3.29
C LEU A 20 -13.92 -15.53 1.97
N ASP A 21 -13.84 -16.86 1.81
CA ASP A 21 -13.34 -17.68 0.69
C ASP A 21 -12.00 -17.25 0.06
N GLY A 22 -10.94 -18.00 0.40
CA GLY A 22 -9.56 -17.72 -0.01
C GLY A 22 -9.35 -17.47 -1.50
N ALA A 23 -10.12 -18.13 -2.38
CA ALA A 23 -10.02 -17.93 -3.83
C ALA A 23 -10.66 -16.61 -4.32
N ILE A 24 -11.75 -16.15 -3.70
CA ILE A 24 -12.37 -14.84 -3.99
C ILE A 24 -11.48 -13.74 -3.43
N ASN A 25 -10.90 -13.97 -2.26
CA ASN A 25 -9.99 -13.03 -1.61
C ASN A 25 -8.71 -12.84 -2.44
N GLU A 26 -8.08 -13.91 -2.93
CA GLU A 26 -6.88 -13.83 -3.75
C GLU A 26 -7.12 -13.12 -5.10
N ALA A 27 -8.21 -13.44 -5.80
CA ALA A 27 -8.54 -12.79 -7.07
C ALA A 27 -8.85 -11.29 -6.89
N LEU A 28 -9.51 -10.93 -5.79
CA LEU A 28 -9.78 -9.54 -5.44
C LEU A 28 -8.48 -8.81 -5.07
N GLU A 29 -7.63 -9.40 -4.23
CA GLU A 29 -6.33 -8.86 -3.86
C GLU A 29 -5.46 -8.60 -5.08
N ASN A 30 -5.33 -9.58 -5.99
CA ASN A 30 -4.57 -9.42 -7.21
C ASN A 30 -5.07 -8.24 -8.05
N LYS A 31 -6.40 -8.07 -8.13
CA LYS A 31 -6.99 -6.93 -8.85
C LYS A 31 -6.79 -5.59 -8.14
N ILE A 32 -6.79 -5.58 -6.81
CA ILE A 32 -6.44 -4.39 -6.02
C ILE A 32 -4.99 -3.99 -6.33
N HIS A 33 -4.06 -4.94 -6.27
CA HIS A 33 -2.64 -4.66 -6.57
C HIS A 33 -2.42 -4.20 -8.01
N GLU A 34 -3.13 -4.79 -8.99
CA GLU A 34 -3.05 -4.35 -10.38
C GLU A 34 -3.51 -2.90 -10.56
N LEU A 35 -4.58 -2.49 -9.86
CA LEU A 35 -5.18 -1.17 -10.03
C LEU A 35 -4.60 -0.09 -9.11
N ALA A 36 -4.03 -0.48 -7.97
CA ALA A 36 -3.54 0.44 -6.94
C ALA A 36 -2.55 1.48 -7.46
N PRO A 37 -1.50 1.12 -8.24
CA PRO A 37 -0.57 2.12 -8.77
C PRO A 37 -1.27 3.20 -9.62
N SER A 38 -2.24 2.80 -10.45
CA SER A 38 -3.01 3.72 -11.31
C SER A 38 -3.95 4.62 -10.51
N VAL A 39 -4.53 4.11 -9.43
CA VAL A 39 -5.43 4.91 -8.56
C VAL A 39 -4.63 5.87 -7.68
N LEU A 40 -3.59 5.38 -7.01
CA LEU A 40 -2.78 6.15 -6.08
C LEU A 40 -1.97 7.24 -6.79
N SER A 41 -1.45 6.98 -8.00
CA SER A 41 -0.70 7.97 -8.78
C SER A 41 -1.53 9.14 -9.29
N LYS A 42 -2.87 9.02 -9.37
CA LYS A 42 -3.74 10.14 -9.79
C LYS A 42 -3.80 11.25 -8.76
N ARG A 43 -3.58 10.92 -7.49
CA ARG A 43 -3.65 11.87 -6.37
C ARG A 43 -2.57 11.54 -5.34
N PRO A 44 -1.30 11.74 -5.70
CA PRO A 44 -0.20 11.19 -4.94
C PRO A 44 0.00 11.88 -3.58
N ASN A 45 -0.57 13.08 -3.41
CA ASN A 45 -0.46 13.91 -2.20
C ASN A 45 -1.77 13.96 -1.39
N ASP A 46 -2.82 13.23 -1.79
CA ASP A 46 -4.02 13.09 -0.96
C ASP A 46 -3.65 12.24 0.27
N HIS A 47 -4.14 12.63 1.44
CA HIS A 47 -4.01 11.80 2.64
C HIS A 47 -4.79 10.50 2.45
N LEU A 48 -4.11 9.39 2.71
CA LEU A 48 -4.65 8.06 2.63
C LEU A 48 -5.31 7.68 3.96
N THR A 49 -6.22 6.71 3.91
CA THR A 49 -6.62 5.96 5.11
C THR A 49 -5.51 4.98 5.50
N GLU A 50 -5.59 4.37 6.67
CA GLU A 50 -4.64 3.33 7.11
C GLU A 50 -4.53 2.19 6.08
N GLY A 51 -5.67 1.68 5.57
CA GLY A 51 -5.68 0.67 4.53
C GLY A 51 -5.07 1.15 3.21
N GLY A 52 -5.27 2.43 2.87
CA GLY A 52 -4.63 3.06 1.70
C GLY A 52 -3.12 3.21 1.88
N TRP A 53 -2.67 3.55 3.08
CA TRP A 53 -1.26 3.67 3.45
C TRP A 53 -0.55 2.32 3.37
N ASN A 54 -1.12 1.27 3.97
CA ASN A 54 -0.56 -0.08 3.90
C ASN A 54 -0.45 -0.59 2.45
N LEU A 55 -1.47 -0.32 1.63
CA LEU A 55 -1.42 -0.64 0.20
C LEU A 55 -0.36 0.16 -0.54
N ALA A 56 -0.21 1.44 -0.23
CA ALA A 56 0.82 2.31 -0.80
C ALA A 56 2.23 1.82 -0.47
N LEU A 57 2.49 1.40 0.77
CA LEU A 57 3.76 0.80 1.20
C LEU A 57 4.08 -0.48 0.42
N ILE A 58 3.11 -1.40 0.30
CA ILE A 58 3.30 -2.64 -0.46
C ILE A 58 3.62 -2.33 -1.92
N VAL A 59 2.83 -1.46 -2.57
CA VAL A 59 3.03 -1.10 -3.98
C VAL A 59 4.40 -0.47 -4.18
N ALA A 60 4.76 0.50 -3.34
CA ALA A 60 6.04 1.20 -3.45
C ALA A 60 7.23 0.26 -3.26
N MET A 61 7.15 -0.65 -2.26
CA MET A 61 8.20 -1.63 -2.02
C MET A 61 8.30 -2.63 -3.17
N GLN A 62 7.19 -3.16 -3.67
CA GLN A 62 7.21 -4.12 -4.79
C GLN A 62 7.63 -3.50 -6.14
N GLU A 63 7.44 -2.19 -6.33
CA GLU A 63 7.99 -1.48 -7.49
C GLU A 63 9.52 -1.43 -7.48
N LEU A 64 10.13 -1.36 -6.29
CA LEU A 64 11.57 -1.18 -6.10
C LEU A 64 12.31 -2.48 -5.79
N TRP A 65 11.65 -3.41 -5.10
CA TRP A 65 12.14 -4.71 -4.68
C TRP A 65 11.02 -5.77 -4.87
N PRO A 66 10.85 -6.29 -6.11
CA PRO A 66 9.70 -7.12 -6.47
C PRO A 66 9.56 -8.43 -5.68
N ASP A 67 10.67 -8.96 -5.18
CA ASP A 67 10.71 -10.22 -4.44
C ASP A 67 10.31 -10.08 -2.96
N THR A 68 10.11 -8.85 -2.47
CA THR A 68 9.69 -8.62 -1.08
C THR A 68 8.26 -9.14 -0.84
N PRO A 69 8.04 -10.02 0.15
CA PRO A 69 6.70 -10.44 0.55
C PRO A 69 5.87 -9.24 1.03
N LYS A 70 4.57 -9.22 0.69
CA LYS A 70 3.67 -8.10 1.02
C LYS A 70 3.57 -7.82 2.52
N SER A 71 3.52 -8.87 3.33
CA SER A 71 3.50 -8.77 4.80
C SER A 71 4.73 -8.06 5.34
N ASP A 72 5.86 -8.32 4.70
CA ASP A 72 7.16 -7.88 5.16
C ASP A 72 7.39 -6.43 4.72
N ALA A 73 6.89 -6.04 3.54
CA ALA A 73 6.96 -4.66 3.05
C ALA A 73 6.36 -3.64 4.04
N ILE A 74 5.22 -3.96 4.66
CA ILE A 74 4.60 -3.07 5.65
C ILE A 74 5.49 -2.97 6.89
N ALA A 75 5.86 -4.13 7.47
CA ALA A 75 6.65 -4.18 8.69
C ALA A 75 8.02 -3.50 8.52
N MET A 76 8.72 -3.79 7.42
CA MET A 76 10.02 -3.19 7.11
C MET A 76 9.97 -1.67 7.04
N LEU A 77 8.99 -1.10 6.33
CA LEU A 77 8.91 0.34 6.15
C LEU A 77 8.38 1.06 7.41
N GLN A 78 7.47 0.44 8.16
CA GLN A 78 7.01 0.98 9.44
C GLN A 78 8.11 0.95 10.51
N ASP A 79 8.86 -0.15 10.60
CA ASP A 79 10.02 -0.25 11.50
C ASP A 79 11.11 0.76 11.12
N TYR A 80 11.32 1.00 9.83
CA TYR A 80 12.30 1.96 9.34
C TYR A 80 11.95 3.42 9.67
N VAL A 81 10.68 3.82 9.44
CA VAL A 81 10.22 5.18 9.79
C VAL A 81 10.03 5.34 11.30
N GLY A 82 9.86 4.25 12.04
CA GLY A 82 9.66 4.24 13.48
C GLY A 82 8.34 4.88 13.91
N ALA A 83 7.34 4.87 13.03
CA ALA A 83 6.05 5.51 13.23
C ALA A 83 4.90 4.64 12.70
N GLU A 84 3.79 4.66 13.45
CA GLU A 84 2.54 4.03 13.07
C GLU A 84 1.68 5.02 12.28
N TYR A 85 0.78 4.50 11.44
CA TYR A 85 -0.14 5.36 10.70
C TYR A 85 -0.94 6.26 11.64
N GLY A 86 -0.95 7.56 11.36
CA GLY A 86 -1.66 8.57 12.15
C GLY A 86 -0.79 9.28 13.18
N ASP A 87 0.47 8.86 13.37
CA ASP A 87 1.44 9.59 14.17
C ASP A 87 1.66 11.01 13.63
N GLU A 88 1.76 11.98 14.54
CA GLU A 88 1.99 13.37 14.18
C GLU A 88 3.42 13.56 13.64
N GLY A 89 3.57 14.42 12.62
CA GLY A 89 4.87 14.72 12.02
C GLY A 89 5.24 13.89 10.80
N HIS A 90 4.38 12.96 10.37
CA HIS A 90 4.57 12.15 9.18
C HIS A 90 3.50 12.44 8.12
N GLU A 91 3.87 12.31 6.85
CA GLU A 91 2.93 12.40 5.73
C GLU A 91 2.39 11.02 5.36
N TRP A 92 1.07 10.88 5.38
CA TRP A 92 0.39 9.62 5.07
C TRP A 92 -0.14 9.60 3.64
N THR A 93 0.74 9.93 2.68
CA THR A 93 0.40 10.08 1.26
C THR A 93 1.09 9.01 0.41
N PHE A 94 0.64 8.81 -0.83
CA PHE A 94 1.31 7.86 -1.73
C PHE A 94 2.73 8.31 -2.09
N SER A 95 2.96 9.61 -2.27
CA SER A 95 4.30 10.17 -2.47
C SER A 95 5.24 9.81 -1.32
N ALA A 96 4.79 10.05 -0.08
CA ALA A 96 5.58 9.75 1.11
C ALA A 96 5.90 8.25 1.24
N ALA A 97 4.94 7.37 0.96
CA ALA A 97 5.18 5.93 0.94
C ALA A 97 6.25 5.53 -0.10
N ARG A 98 6.25 6.15 -1.29
CA ARG A 98 7.25 5.89 -2.33
C ARG A 98 8.63 6.40 -1.96
N ASP A 99 8.71 7.58 -1.37
CA ASP A 99 9.98 8.15 -0.95
C ASP A 99 10.58 7.32 0.20
N LEU A 100 9.75 6.90 1.16
CA LEU A 100 10.15 5.99 2.23
C LEU A 100 10.68 4.65 1.69
N ALA A 101 9.97 4.03 0.74
CA ALA A 101 10.42 2.79 0.11
C ALA A 101 11.73 2.97 -0.66
N ARG A 102 11.91 4.12 -1.35
CA ARG A 102 13.15 4.44 -2.06
C ARG A 102 14.32 4.59 -1.10
N GLU A 103 14.13 5.28 0.02
CA GLU A 103 15.14 5.44 1.06
C GLU A 103 15.53 4.08 1.65
N TYR A 104 14.54 3.27 2.02
CA TYR A 104 14.78 1.92 2.56
C TYR A 104 15.56 1.04 1.57
N VAL A 105 15.13 0.94 0.32
CA VAL A 105 15.81 0.12 -0.71
C VAL A 105 17.19 0.68 -1.04
N SER A 106 17.38 1.99 -0.99
CA SER A 106 18.70 2.60 -1.14
C SER A 106 19.67 2.19 -0.02
N GLU A 107 19.18 1.94 1.18
CA GLU A 107 20.00 1.63 2.36
C GLU A 107 20.20 0.12 2.54
N PHE A 108 19.16 -0.67 2.31
CA PHE A 108 19.12 -2.11 2.61
C PHE A 108 18.88 -3.01 1.40
N GLY A 109 18.51 -2.43 0.25
CA GLY A 109 18.30 -3.18 -0.98
C GLY A 109 19.55 -3.95 -1.37
N GLU A 110 19.43 -5.27 -1.51
CA GLU A 110 20.49 -6.04 -2.17
C GLU A 110 20.56 -5.53 -3.61
N VAL A 111 21.75 -5.08 -4.02
CA VAL A 111 22.00 -4.67 -5.40
C VAL A 111 21.78 -5.90 -6.29
N ALA A 112 20.60 -6.00 -6.89
CA ALA A 112 20.27 -7.04 -7.87
C ALA A 112 21.08 -6.88 -9.16
#